data_AF-A0A849QTF7-F1
#
_entry.id   AF-A0A849QTF7-F1
#
_cell.length_a   1.000
_cell.length_b   1.000
_cell.length_c   1.000
_cell.angle_alpha   90.00
_cell.angle_beta   90.00
_cell.angle_gamma   90.00
#
_symmetry.space_group_name_H-M   'P 1'
#
loop_
_entity.id
_entity.type
_entity.pdbx_description
1 polymer ?
#
loop_
_entity_poly.entity_id
_entity_poly.type
_entity_poly.pdbx_seq_one_letter_code
_entity_poly.pdbx_strand_id
1 'polypeptide(L)'
;ITPQQIDVDGDKVWLELTKNGEYVAYKNISVKNATAHSAKTWIYDQDIGGETDVVTLKIYVDEVFQGRADSFIVIKGIWQISDSILELDTNTTTGLMKIQEIDSKIKMVNKESVILHRGSTVDLANNVSIVVADSNDVRFHLSKGFTTPGIYEIRGEAYNLSSGIYGIIDYNNFAGFYYDLDANIGTESLEISSISDRIISANSLIYTTVSKVAEFEYTPFGAYDVIGFMGDEYLAGYPAGTFGISTPISMISDGKLSKVLINGDKKHIIYSGAELILEEGYVLNIVEFDTNLEKIFVTLTKDDSELDRSDISSYTNYVYKKDLGSSDDVPIIAVHFGNIFQGTETNAVFVDGIFQISEWYMPINNGDHYSEMHVVNVDSTKIEMKNDDSILLRNDSTILIMNKIYFKVADDSNNLRFYPFTEVMIESIEDEPIEEISFEYIMQLQKGWNLVSTPLNPYSNVTTLFDSNNDVLLPVYSWNTTNKQYYDVNTIEISKGYWILALNDTQVTFAGTPYSG
;
A
#
# COMPACT_ATOMS: atom_id res chain seq x y z
N ILE A 1 17.26 -9.63 -31.11
CA ILE A 1 17.84 -9.54 -32.47
C ILE A 1 19.34 -9.56 -32.34
N THR A 2 19.99 -10.26 -33.26
CA THR A 2 21.42 -10.51 -33.24
C THR A 2 22.04 -10.07 -34.57
N PRO A 3 23.05 -9.19 -34.59
CA PRO A 3 23.83 -8.96 -35.79
C PRO A 3 24.71 -10.17 -36.06
N GLN A 4 24.38 -10.92 -37.11
CA GLN A 4 25.10 -12.13 -37.51
C GLN A 4 26.38 -11.81 -38.28
N GLN A 5 26.35 -10.73 -39.07
CA GLN A 5 27.47 -10.32 -39.90
C GLN A 5 27.41 -8.82 -40.19
N ILE A 6 28.58 -8.19 -40.30
CA ILE A 6 28.78 -6.87 -40.89
C ILE A 6 29.70 -7.04 -42.10
N ASP A 7 29.44 -6.32 -43.19
CA ASP A 7 30.31 -6.39 -44.36
C ASP A 7 31.65 -5.69 -44.12
N VAL A 8 32.64 -6.05 -44.93
CA VAL A 8 34.02 -5.59 -44.76
C VAL A 8 34.18 -4.07 -44.85
N ASP A 9 33.26 -3.40 -45.54
CA ASP A 9 33.25 -1.94 -45.73
C ASP A 9 32.52 -1.20 -44.59
N GLY A 10 31.80 -1.92 -43.72
CA GLY A 10 30.98 -1.36 -42.65
C GLY A 10 29.74 -0.64 -43.17
N ASP A 11 29.22 -1.07 -44.31
CA ASP A 11 28.10 -0.46 -45.02
C ASP A 11 26.78 -1.22 -44.77
N LYS A 12 26.87 -2.52 -44.46
CA LYS A 12 25.72 -3.42 -44.33
C LYS A 12 25.81 -4.31 -43.10
N VAL A 13 24.65 -4.65 -42.56
CA VAL A 13 24.51 -5.64 -41.48
C VAL A 13 23.47 -6.69 -41.85
N TRP A 14 23.73 -7.94 -41.49
CA TRP A 14 22.75 -9.03 -41.49
C TRP A 14 22.25 -9.22 -40.06
N LEU A 15 20.97 -8.94 -39.85
CA LEU A 15 20.27 -9.14 -38.60
C LEU A 15 19.48 -10.42 -38.62
N GLU A 16 19.46 -11.12 -37.49
CA GLU A 16 18.59 -12.25 -37.22
C GLU A 16 17.64 -11.92 -36.07
N LEU A 17 16.36 -12.21 -36.28
CA LEU A 17 15.32 -12.18 -35.27
C LEU A 17 15.09 -13.59 -34.77
N THR A 18 15.13 -13.73 -33.46
CA THR A 18 14.82 -14.97 -32.75
C THR A 18 13.72 -14.72 -31.74
N LYS A 19 12.83 -15.70 -31.54
CA LYS A 19 11.83 -15.71 -30.47
C LYS A 19 12.06 -16.97 -29.64
N ASN A 20 12.20 -16.81 -28.32
CA ASN A 20 12.49 -17.92 -27.39
C ASN A 20 13.74 -18.74 -27.79
N GLY A 21 14.74 -18.09 -28.38
CA GLY A 21 15.96 -18.74 -28.87
C GLY A 21 15.83 -19.43 -30.24
N GLU A 22 14.62 -19.51 -30.81
CA GLU A 22 14.40 -20.09 -32.14
C GLU A 22 14.44 -19.01 -33.23
N TYR A 23 14.96 -19.40 -34.40
CA TYR A 23 15.02 -18.54 -35.58
C TYR A 23 13.62 -18.16 -36.07
N VAL A 24 13.42 -16.86 -36.35
CA VAL A 24 12.17 -16.32 -36.91
C VAL A 24 12.42 -15.78 -38.31
N ALA A 25 13.36 -14.86 -38.46
CA ALA A 25 13.61 -14.17 -39.73
C ALA A 25 15.02 -13.58 -39.78
N TYR A 26 15.47 -13.27 -41.00
CA TYR A 26 16.72 -12.56 -41.25
C TYR A 26 16.51 -11.36 -42.16
N LYS A 27 17.34 -10.32 -42.01
CA LYS A 27 17.32 -9.15 -42.88
C LYS A 27 18.71 -8.57 -43.09
N ASN A 28 19.06 -8.33 -44.36
CA ASN A 28 20.17 -7.48 -44.74
C ASN A 28 19.71 -6.02 -44.77
N ILE A 29 20.43 -5.14 -44.07
CA ILE A 29 20.18 -3.71 -44.00
C ILE A 29 21.43 -2.98 -44.50
N SER A 30 21.24 -2.06 -45.45
CA SER A 30 22.30 -1.16 -45.92
C SER A 30 22.17 0.19 -45.24
N VAL A 31 23.25 0.66 -44.60
CA VAL A 31 23.19 1.77 -43.65
C VAL A 31 23.96 3.00 -44.15
N LYS A 32 25.24 2.86 -44.50
CA LYS A 32 26.12 4.02 -44.73
C LYS A 32 25.77 4.86 -45.96
N ASN A 33 25.35 4.22 -47.05
CA ASN A 33 24.97 4.88 -48.30
C ASN A 33 23.45 5.05 -48.47
N ALA A 34 22.67 4.66 -47.44
CA ALA A 34 21.22 4.79 -47.47
C ALA A 34 20.81 6.23 -47.10
N THR A 35 20.18 6.92 -48.06
CA THR A 35 19.65 8.28 -47.85
C THR A 35 18.22 8.28 -47.29
N ALA A 36 17.48 7.19 -47.46
CA ALA A 36 16.12 7.03 -46.95
C ALA A 36 16.12 6.23 -45.63
N HIS A 37 15.41 6.73 -44.63
CA HIS A 37 15.21 6.03 -43.35
C HIS A 37 14.63 4.62 -43.54
N SER A 38 13.73 4.43 -44.50
CA SER A 38 13.13 3.12 -44.81
C SER A 38 14.15 2.07 -45.26
N ALA A 39 15.28 2.46 -45.87
CA ALA A 39 16.33 1.53 -46.26
C ALA A 39 17.21 1.07 -45.06
N LYS A 40 17.21 1.88 -43.99
CA LYS A 40 17.85 1.59 -42.71
C LYS A 40 16.93 0.89 -41.70
N THR A 41 15.64 0.79 -42.02
CA THR A 41 14.64 0.18 -41.14
C THR A 41 14.29 -1.23 -41.59
N TRP A 42 14.48 -2.21 -40.71
CA TRP A 42 13.83 -3.50 -40.85
C TRP A 42 12.40 -3.38 -40.34
N ILE A 43 11.45 -3.58 -41.25
CA ILE A 43 10.04 -3.81 -40.94
C ILE A 43 9.81 -5.32 -41.04
N TYR A 44 9.37 -5.92 -39.95
CA TYR A 44 8.98 -7.32 -39.89
C TYR A 44 7.47 -7.40 -39.67
N ASP A 45 6.83 -8.12 -40.58
CA ASP A 45 5.41 -8.43 -40.60
C ASP A 45 5.20 -9.94 -40.44
N GLN A 46 4.06 -10.31 -39.86
CA GLN A 46 3.63 -11.68 -39.66
C GLN A 46 2.11 -11.73 -39.54
N ASP A 47 1.54 -12.91 -39.79
CA ASP A 47 0.12 -13.16 -39.61
C ASP A 47 -0.20 -13.37 -38.12
N ILE A 48 -1.07 -12.55 -37.56
CA ILE A 48 -1.49 -12.62 -36.14
C ILE A 48 -2.99 -12.37 -36.01
N GLY A 49 -3.68 -13.10 -35.13
CA GLY A 49 -5.09 -12.84 -34.83
C GLY A 49 -6.05 -12.95 -36.02
N GLY A 50 -5.69 -13.72 -37.05
CA GLY A 50 -6.46 -13.82 -38.30
C GLY A 50 -6.21 -12.71 -39.31
N GLU A 51 -5.41 -11.70 -38.97
CA GLU A 51 -4.95 -10.64 -39.87
C GLU A 51 -3.61 -11.04 -40.51
N THR A 52 -3.44 -10.70 -41.78
CA THR A 52 -2.21 -11.01 -42.54
C THR A 52 -1.29 -9.79 -42.63
N ASP A 53 0.01 -10.02 -42.78
CA ASP A 53 1.03 -8.98 -43.01
C ASP A 53 1.03 -7.85 -41.94
N VAL A 54 0.72 -8.19 -40.68
CA VAL A 54 0.71 -7.22 -39.59
C VAL A 54 2.14 -6.90 -39.18
N VAL A 55 2.53 -5.62 -39.29
CA VAL A 55 3.85 -5.17 -38.82
C VAL A 55 3.93 -5.30 -37.30
N THR A 56 4.74 -6.25 -36.81
CA THR A 56 4.92 -6.48 -35.38
C THR A 56 6.21 -5.93 -34.81
N LEU A 57 7.17 -5.62 -35.67
CA LEU A 57 8.48 -5.12 -35.27
C LEU A 57 9.05 -4.16 -36.31
N LYS A 58 9.61 -3.04 -35.82
CA LYS A 58 10.41 -2.10 -36.62
C LYS A 58 11.72 -1.81 -35.91
N ILE A 59 12.82 -1.94 -36.63
CA ILE A 59 14.16 -1.64 -36.11
C ILE A 59 14.89 -0.75 -37.08
N TYR A 60 15.25 0.44 -36.61
CA TYR A 60 16.05 1.39 -37.35
C TYR A 60 17.52 1.28 -36.93
N VAL A 61 18.36 0.86 -37.87
CA VAL A 61 19.82 0.80 -37.70
C VAL A 61 20.40 2.13 -38.15
N ASP A 62 20.87 2.91 -37.19
CA ASP A 62 21.40 4.24 -37.45
C ASP A 62 22.81 4.15 -38.06
N GLU A 63 23.67 3.32 -37.48
CA GLU A 63 25.06 3.18 -37.89
C GLU A 63 25.52 1.72 -37.85
N VAL A 64 26.50 1.43 -38.71
CA VAL A 64 27.24 0.17 -38.73
C VAL A 64 28.71 0.54 -38.61
N PHE A 65 29.40 -0.06 -37.65
CA PHE A 65 30.79 0.17 -37.39
C PHE A 65 31.58 -1.13 -37.59
N GLN A 66 32.60 -1.05 -38.44
CA GLN A 66 33.54 -2.15 -38.69
C GLN A 66 34.93 -1.74 -38.18
N GLY A 67 35.29 -2.20 -36.98
CA GLY A 67 36.60 -1.97 -36.37
C GLY A 67 37.60 -3.07 -36.69
N ARG A 68 38.85 -2.89 -36.26
CA ARG A 68 39.92 -3.91 -36.43
C ARG A 68 39.79 -5.09 -35.45
N ALA A 69 39.18 -4.85 -34.28
CA ALA A 69 38.99 -5.83 -33.23
C ALA A 69 37.51 -6.13 -33.04
N ASP A 70 36.67 -5.09 -33.01
CA ASP A 70 35.23 -5.20 -32.77
C ASP A 70 34.41 -4.54 -33.87
N SER A 71 33.27 -5.15 -34.18
CA SER A 71 32.25 -4.58 -35.07
C SER A 71 30.92 -4.53 -34.33
N PHE A 72 30.16 -3.46 -34.54
CA PHE A 72 28.88 -3.27 -33.88
C PHE A 72 27.93 -2.47 -34.75
N ILE A 73 26.67 -2.42 -34.34
CA ILE A 73 25.65 -1.55 -34.92
C ILE A 73 25.08 -0.64 -33.85
N VAL A 74 24.61 0.53 -34.27
CA VAL A 74 23.88 1.46 -33.42
C VAL A 74 22.40 1.38 -33.81
N ILE A 75 21.56 0.94 -32.88
CA ILE A 75 20.11 0.95 -33.03
C ILE A 75 19.58 2.19 -32.32
N LYS A 76 18.81 3.01 -33.04
CA LYS A 76 18.24 4.27 -32.50
C LYS A 76 16.71 4.25 -32.42
N GLY A 77 16.06 3.27 -33.05
CA GLY A 77 14.62 3.11 -33.00
C GLY A 77 14.24 1.65 -32.94
N ILE A 78 13.48 1.28 -31.92
CA ILE A 78 12.83 -0.02 -31.79
C ILE A 78 11.36 0.24 -31.50
N TRP A 79 10.49 -0.40 -32.26
CA TRP A 79 9.06 -0.44 -31.99
C TRP A 79 8.61 -1.88 -32.13
N GLN A 80 7.88 -2.38 -31.17
CA GLN A 80 7.41 -3.76 -31.14
C GLN A 80 6.02 -3.82 -30.52
N ILE A 81 5.17 -4.71 -31.06
CA ILE A 81 3.94 -5.15 -30.41
C ILE A 81 4.05 -6.64 -30.06
N SER A 82 3.28 -7.05 -29.07
CA SER A 82 3.11 -8.48 -28.76
C SER A 82 2.43 -9.18 -29.94
N ASP A 83 2.85 -10.39 -30.23
CA ASP A 83 2.15 -11.27 -31.18
C ASP A 83 1.10 -12.17 -30.51
N SER A 84 1.00 -12.10 -29.18
CA SER A 84 -0.17 -12.58 -28.43
C SER A 84 -1.30 -11.56 -28.57
N ILE A 85 -2.38 -11.96 -29.23
CA ILE A 85 -3.56 -11.13 -29.48
C ILE A 85 -4.55 -11.23 -28.33
N LEU A 86 -5.05 -10.07 -27.88
CA LEU A 86 -6.25 -9.98 -27.07
C LEU A 86 -7.46 -9.86 -28.01
N GLU A 87 -8.15 -10.97 -28.24
CA GLU A 87 -9.37 -10.97 -29.05
C GLU A 87 -10.54 -10.35 -28.27
N LEU A 88 -11.26 -9.42 -28.92
CA LEU A 88 -12.40 -8.74 -28.32
C LEU A 88 -13.68 -9.18 -29.03
N ASP A 89 -14.61 -9.76 -28.27
CA ASP A 89 -15.96 -10.10 -28.74
C ASP A 89 -17.02 -9.28 -27.99
N THR A 90 -18.12 -8.93 -28.66
CA THR A 90 -19.26 -8.20 -28.05
C THR A 90 -20.02 -8.99 -26.97
N ASN A 91 -19.62 -10.23 -26.69
CA ASN A 91 -20.06 -11.04 -25.56
C ASN A 91 -19.03 -11.17 -24.45
N THR A 92 -17.80 -10.67 -24.68
CA THR A 92 -16.73 -10.65 -23.68
C THR A 92 -17.17 -9.85 -22.46
N THR A 93 -17.00 -10.46 -21.30
CA THR A 93 -17.30 -9.88 -19.99
C THR A 93 -16.03 -9.93 -19.16
N THR A 94 -15.71 -8.82 -18.52
CA THR A 94 -14.53 -8.69 -17.65
C THR A 94 -15.00 -8.00 -16.37
N GLY A 95 -14.97 -8.72 -15.25
CA GLY A 95 -15.59 -8.27 -14.00
C GLY A 95 -17.09 -7.97 -14.20
N LEU A 96 -17.52 -6.78 -13.79
CA LEU A 96 -18.89 -6.28 -13.92
C LEU A 96 -19.20 -5.69 -15.30
N MET A 97 -18.20 -5.53 -16.16
CA MET A 97 -18.33 -4.84 -17.45
C MET A 97 -18.43 -5.82 -18.62
N LYS A 98 -19.30 -5.53 -19.58
CA LYS A 98 -19.45 -6.24 -20.86
C LYS A 98 -19.10 -5.32 -22.02
N ILE A 99 -18.35 -5.81 -22.99
CA ILE A 99 -18.19 -5.13 -24.27
C ILE A 99 -19.56 -5.08 -24.96
N GLN A 100 -20.02 -3.89 -25.33
CA GLN A 100 -21.28 -3.65 -26.04
C GLN A 100 -21.06 -3.29 -27.51
N GLU A 101 -19.98 -2.58 -27.81
CA GLU A 101 -19.71 -2.03 -29.13
C GLU A 101 -18.20 -2.10 -29.39
N ILE A 102 -17.83 -2.62 -30.57
CA ILE A 102 -16.47 -2.62 -31.10
C ILE A 102 -16.57 -2.03 -32.51
N ASP A 103 -16.04 -0.82 -32.68
CA ASP A 103 -15.88 -0.16 -33.99
C ASP A 103 -14.73 0.86 -33.86
N SER A 104 -14.96 2.14 -34.20
CA SER A 104 -14.02 3.24 -33.95
C SER A 104 -13.75 3.52 -32.45
N LYS A 105 -14.47 2.85 -31.56
CA LYS A 105 -14.29 2.86 -30.11
C LYS A 105 -14.64 1.48 -29.54
N ILE A 106 -14.16 1.20 -28.34
CA ILE A 106 -14.64 0.08 -27.52
C ILE A 106 -15.55 0.68 -26.44
N LYS A 107 -16.82 0.27 -26.42
CA LYS A 107 -17.76 0.67 -25.36
C LYS A 107 -18.05 -0.53 -24.47
N MET A 108 -17.81 -0.36 -23.17
CA MET A 108 -18.19 -1.35 -22.16
C MET A 108 -19.34 -0.81 -21.31
N VAL A 109 -20.25 -1.68 -20.91
CA VAL A 109 -21.40 -1.35 -20.04
C VAL A 109 -21.53 -2.38 -18.94
N ASN A 110 -21.97 -1.96 -17.76
CA ASN A 110 -22.32 -2.89 -16.69
C ASN A 110 -23.59 -3.68 -17.09
N LYS A 111 -23.58 -5.00 -16.86
CA LYS A 111 -24.76 -5.85 -17.16
C LYS A 111 -25.88 -5.71 -16.14
N GLU A 112 -25.50 -5.48 -14.89
CA GLU A 112 -26.37 -5.39 -13.73
C GLU A 112 -26.06 -4.11 -12.95
N SER A 113 -26.93 -3.76 -11.99
CA SER A 113 -26.68 -2.65 -11.08
C SER A 113 -25.35 -2.82 -10.34
N VAL A 114 -24.53 -1.78 -10.33
CA VAL A 114 -23.33 -1.70 -9.49
C VAL A 114 -23.75 -1.07 -8.17
N ILE A 115 -23.63 -1.83 -7.07
CA ILE A 115 -24.02 -1.36 -5.74
C ILE A 115 -22.77 -0.87 -5.02
N LEU A 116 -22.76 0.40 -4.63
CA LEU A 116 -21.66 1.02 -3.89
C LEU A 116 -21.97 0.96 -2.39
N HIS A 117 -21.59 -0.14 -1.76
CA HIS A 117 -21.68 -0.26 -0.31
C HIS A 117 -20.61 0.60 0.37
N ARG A 118 -20.92 1.16 1.53
CA ARG A 118 -19.95 1.90 2.34
C ARG A 118 -18.73 1.03 2.67
N GLY A 119 -17.54 1.63 2.64
CA GLY A 119 -16.27 0.95 2.92
C GLY A 119 -15.93 -0.18 1.94
N SER A 120 -16.67 -0.33 0.84
CA SER A 120 -16.47 -1.45 -0.08
C SER A 120 -15.52 -1.09 -1.22
N THR A 121 -14.80 -2.11 -1.70
CA THR A 121 -14.14 -2.07 -3.00
C THR A 121 -14.93 -2.92 -3.99
N VAL A 122 -15.25 -2.34 -5.14
CA VAL A 122 -16.06 -2.98 -6.19
C VAL A 122 -15.21 -3.16 -7.45
N ASP A 123 -14.85 -4.40 -7.77
CA ASP A 123 -14.07 -4.71 -8.96
C ASP A 123 -14.89 -4.48 -10.24
N LEU A 124 -14.43 -3.57 -11.10
CA LEU A 124 -15.13 -3.25 -12.34
C LEU A 124 -14.68 -4.15 -13.48
N ALA A 125 -13.40 -4.09 -13.84
CA ALA A 125 -12.83 -4.83 -14.95
C ALA A 125 -11.30 -4.87 -14.84
N ASN A 126 -10.72 -6.05 -15.05
CA ASN A 126 -9.28 -6.29 -14.92
C ASN A 126 -8.78 -5.81 -13.55
N ASN A 127 -7.83 -4.88 -13.54
CA ASN A 127 -7.26 -4.29 -12.33
C ASN A 127 -7.87 -2.93 -11.98
N VAL A 128 -9.05 -2.59 -12.51
CA VAL A 128 -9.76 -1.35 -12.19
C VAL A 128 -10.92 -1.66 -11.25
N SER A 129 -10.96 -0.95 -10.12
CA SER A 129 -11.98 -1.10 -9.07
C SER A 129 -12.50 0.29 -8.64
N ILE A 130 -13.67 0.32 -8.01
CA ILE A 130 -14.21 1.51 -7.32
C ILE A 130 -13.98 1.31 -5.83
N VAL A 131 -13.30 2.23 -5.18
CA VAL A 131 -13.18 2.26 -3.71
C VAL A 131 -14.20 3.26 -3.19
N VAL A 132 -15.06 2.83 -2.28
CA VAL A 132 -16.20 3.61 -1.76
C VAL A 132 -15.93 3.97 -0.30
N ALA A 133 -16.15 5.24 0.03
CA ALA A 133 -15.99 5.75 1.39
C ALA A 133 -16.88 4.99 2.38
N ASP A 134 -16.39 4.72 3.59
CA ASP A 134 -17.24 4.41 4.73
C ASP A 134 -17.85 5.68 5.32
N SER A 135 -18.84 6.23 4.61
CA SER A 135 -19.51 7.45 5.02
C SER A 135 -21.00 7.46 4.70
N ASN A 136 -21.73 8.34 5.39
CA ASN A 136 -23.14 8.58 5.08
C ASN A 136 -23.35 9.21 3.70
N ASP A 137 -22.36 9.97 3.23
CA ASP A 137 -22.34 10.53 1.89
C ASP A 137 -21.62 9.57 0.92
N VAL A 138 -22.16 9.44 -0.28
CA VAL A 138 -21.52 8.61 -1.32
C VAL A 138 -20.33 9.37 -1.90
N ARG A 139 -19.13 8.92 -1.55
CA ARG A 139 -17.86 9.30 -2.17
C ARG A 139 -17.14 8.05 -2.65
N PHE A 140 -16.46 8.15 -3.78
CA PHE A 140 -15.68 7.05 -4.32
C PHE A 140 -14.61 7.57 -5.27
N HIS A 141 -13.58 6.75 -5.49
CA HIS A 141 -12.60 6.97 -6.56
C HIS A 141 -12.35 5.67 -7.33
N LEU A 142 -11.75 5.80 -8.52
CA LEU A 142 -11.22 4.64 -9.24
C LEU A 142 -9.86 4.29 -8.66
N SER A 143 -9.62 3.00 -8.46
CA SER A 143 -8.32 2.45 -8.12
C SER A 143 -7.84 1.53 -9.24
N LYS A 144 -6.52 1.52 -9.45
CA LYS A 144 -5.86 0.57 -10.34
C LYS A 144 -4.86 -0.24 -9.56
N GLY A 145 -5.11 -1.55 -9.41
CA GLY A 145 -4.20 -2.46 -8.74
C GLY A 145 -2.97 -2.77 -9.58
N PHE A 146 -1.79 -2.69 -8.96
CA PHE A 146 -0.54 -3.20 -9.51
C PHE A 146 -0.06 -4.33 -8.60
N THR A 147 0.23 -5.50 -9.18
CA THR A 147 0.64 -6.69 -8.41
C THR A 147 2.02 -7.20 -8.81
N THR A 148 2.55 -6.74 -9.93
CA THR A 148 3.91 -7.05 -10.33
C THR A 148 4.88 -6.09 -9.65
N PRO A 149 6.07 -6.57 -9.27
CA PRO A 149 7.14 -5.69 -8.82
C PRO A 149 7.54 -4.68 -9.88
N GLY A 150 7.88 -3.47 -9.46
CA GLY A 150 8.31 -2.41 -10.35
C GLY A 150 8.02 -1.01 -9.80
N ILE A 151 8.44 -0.01 -10.58
CA ILE A 151 8.15 1.40 -10.30
C ILE A 151 6.93 1.80 -11.11
N TYR A 152 5.92 2.34 -10.42
CA TYR A 152 4.65 2.75 -10.99
C TYR A 152 4.46 4.25 -10.86
N GLU A 153 3.96 4.87 -11.94
CA GLU A 153 3.62 6.29 -11.97
C GLU A 153 2.17 6.50 -11.55
N ILE A 154 1.94 7.27 -10.49
CA ILE A 154 0.62 7.78 -10.11
C ILE A 154 0.55 9.24 -10.58
N ARG A 155 -0.15 9.47 -11.70
CA ARG A 155 -0.30 10.80 -12.29
C ARG A 155 -1.55 11.54 -11.82
N GLY A 156 -1.49 12.86 -11.86
CA GLY A 156 -2.66 13.74 -11.80
C GLY A 156 -3.15 14.15 -13.19
N GLU A 157 -4.01 15.17 -13.19
CA GLU A 157 -4.57 15.77 -14.40
C GLU A 157 -3.48 16.37 -15.30
N ALA A 158 -3.68 16.26 -16.62
CA ALA A 158 -2.79 16.86 -17.60
C ALA A 158 -3.21 18.30 -17.92
N TYR A 159 -2.29 19.22 -17.72
CA TYR A 159 -2.47 20.64 -18.01
C TYR A 159 -1.98 20.96 -19.41
N ASN A 160 -2.67 21.86 -20.10
CA ASN A 160 -2.30 22.34 -21.43
C ASN A 160 -2.35 23.87 -21.48
N LEU A 161 -1.18 24.47 -21.71
CA LEU A 161 -1.03 25.93 -21.76
C LEU A 161 -1.85 26.54 -22.90
N SER A 162 -1.97 25.87 -24.04
CA SER A 162 -2.75 26.40 -25.17
C SER A 162 -4.26 26.45 -24.89
N SER A 163 -4.73 25.69 -23.91
CA SER A 163 -6.15 25.57 -23.56
C SER A 163 -6.58 26.57 -22.48
N GLY A 164 -5.63 27.32 -21.88
CA GLY A 164 -5.88 28.21 -20.74
C GLY A 164 -6.25 27.49 -19.46
N ILE A 165 -6.01 26.17 -19.39
CA ILE A 165 -6.28 25.35 -18.21
C ILE A 165 -4.99 25.29 -17.38
N TYR A 166 -4.89 26.12 -16.35
CA TYR A 166 -4.01 25.91 -15.19
C TYR A 166 -4.92 25.93 -13.98
N GLY A 167 -5.23 24.74 -13.49
CA GLY A 167 -5.95 24.58 -12.24
C GLY A 167 -4.97 24.57 -11.08
N ILE A 168 -5.51 24.79 -9.90
CA ILE A 168 -4.86 24.37 -8.66
C ILE A 168 -4.77 22.84 -8.72
N ILE A 169 -3.56 22.31 -8.57
CA ILE A 169 -3.35 20.87 -8.38
C ILE A 169 -3.69 20.60 -6.92
N ASP A 170 -4.64 19.72 -6.64
CA ASP A 170 -5.04 19.32 -5.29
C ASP A 170 -5.36 17.83 -5.24
N TYR A 171 -5.78 17.34 -4.08
CA TYR A 171 -6.14 15.95 -3.87
C TYR A 171 -7.27 15.43 -4.79
N ASN A 172 -8.09 16.31 -5.40
CA ASN A 172 -9.16 15.89 -6.31
C ASN A 172 -8.64 15.57 -7.71
N ASN A 173 -7.53 16.20 -8.13
CA ASN A 173 -6.98 16.03 -9.48
C ASN A 173 -5.56 15.44 -9.49
N PHE A 174 -4.96 15.19 -8.33
CA PHE A 174 -3.68 14.51 -8.21
C PHE A 174 -3.68 13.53 -7.02
N ALA A 175 -3.80 12.24 -7.35
CA ALA A 175 -3.80 11.13 -6.37
C ALA A 175 -2.46 10.90 -5.66
N GLY A 176 -1.43 11.69 -5.97
CA GLY A 176 -0.17 11.68 -5.21
C GLY A 176 -0.20 12.57 -3.96
N PHE A 177 -1.25 13.37 -3.77
CA PHE A 177 -1.49 14.09 -2.52
C PHE A 177 -2.32 13.27 -1.54
N TYR A 178 -2.15 13.57 -0.25
CA TYR A 178 -2.90 12.97 0.83
C TYR A 178 -4.40 13.26 0.69
N TYR A 179 -5.19 12.21 0.81
CA TYR A 179 -6.65 12.28 0.86
C TYR A 179 -7.21 11.14 1.70
N ASP A 180 -7.93 11.49 2.74
CA ASP A 180 -8.82 10.60 3.47
C ASP A 180 -10.20 10.62 2.80
N LEU A 181 -10.57 9.47 2.23
CA LEU A 181 -11.83 9.27 1.52
C LEU A 181 -13.06 9.28 2.46
N ASP A 182 -12.89 8.72 3.66
CA ASP A 182 -13.96 8.49 4.63
C ASP A 182 -14.32 9.79 5.32
N ALA A 183 -13.32 10.53 5.80
CA ALA A 183 -13.48 11.85 6.40
C ALA A 183 -13.63 12.99 5.37
N ASN A 184 -13.35 12.73 4.09
CA ASN A 184 -13.28 13.74 3.02
C ASN A 184 -12.26 14.86 3.32
N ILE A 185 -11.08 14.45 3.78
CA ILE A 185 -10.01 15.36 4.20
C ILE A 185 -8.86 15.27 3.22
N GLY A 186 -8.71 16.31 2.39
CA GLY A 186 -7.45 16.63 1.72
C GLY A 186 -6.96 18.01 2.14
N THR A 187 -5.66 18.16 2.30
CA THR A 187 -5.03 19.35 2.91
C THR A 187 -4.08 20.09 1.96
N GLU A 188 -3.60 19.41 0.91
CA GLU A 188 -2.53 19.88 0.04
C GLU A 188 -3.05 20.52 -1.24
N SER A 189 -2.35 21.56 -1.69
CA SER A 189 -2.52 22.16 -3.00
C SER A 189 -1.19 22.67 -3.57
N LEU A 190 -1.09 22.70 -4.90
CA LEU A 190 0.02 23.23 -5.66
C LEU A 190 -0.52 24.11 -6.79
N GLU A 191 -0.20 25.40 -6.73
CA GLU A 191 -0.68 26.42 -7.65
C GLU A 191 0.45 26.99 -8.50
N ILE A 192 0.22 27.12 -9.81
CA ILE A 192 1.09 27.86 -10.71
C ILE A 192 0.46 29.24 -10.95
N SER A 193 0.91 30.25 -10.23
CA SER A 193 0.36 31.61 -10.31
C SER A 193 0.91 32.39 -11.51
N SER A 194 2.08 32.02 -12.02
CA SER A 194 2.68 32.64 -13.21
C SER A 194 3.57 31.68 -13.99
N ILE A 195 3.21 31.48 -15.26
CA ILE A 195 3.99 30.73 -16.23
C ILE A 195 3.99 31.48 -17.57
N SER A 196 5.16 31.61 -18.17
CA SER A 196 5.33 32.18 -19.51
C SER A 196 6.15 31.24 -20.36
N ASP A 197 5.64 30.94 -21.56
CA ASP A 197 6.16 29.91 -22.46
C ASP A 197 6.28 28.54 -21.77
N ARG A 198 7.46 28.26 -21.22
CA ARG A 198 7.80 27.01 -20.54
C ARG A 198 8.50 27.27 -19.21
N ILE A 199 8.43 28.49 -18.70
CA ILE A 199 9.15 28.92 -17.51
C ILE A 199 8.13 29.30 -16.46
N ILE A 200 8.12 28.55 -15.37
CA ILE A 200 7.46 28.98 -14.15
C ILE A 200 8.40 29.99 -13.48
N SER A 201 7.92 31.21 -13.24
CA SER A 201 8.75 32.25 -12.64
C SER A 201 9.12 31.91 -11.19
N ALA A 202 10.20 32.50 -10.68
CA ALA A 202 10.51 32.44 -9.24
C ALA A 202 9.27 32.81 -8.41
N ASN A 203 9.06 32.14 -7.27
CA ASN A 203 7.94 32.31 -6.36
C ASN A 203 6.53 32.09 -6.96
N SER A 204 6.45 31.45 -8.13
CA SER A 204 5.20 31.30 -8.89
C SER A 204 4.67 29.87 -8.92
N LEU A 205 5.41 28.91 -8.38
CA LEU A 205 4.93 27.60 -7.97
C LEU A 205 4.74 27.65 -6.46
N ILE A 206 3.51 27.50 -5.98
CA ILE A 206 3.13 27.70 -4.58
C ILE A 206 2.51 26.41 -4.09
N TYR A 207 3.21 25.72 -3.19
CA TYR A 207 2.65 24.58 -2.47
C TYR A 207 2.10 25.07 -1.13
N THR A 208 0.88 24.69 -0.81
CA THR A 208 0.23 25.00 0.47
C THR A 208 -0.34 23.73 1.07
N THR A 209 -0.13 23.53 2.37
CA THR A 209 -0.89 22.53 3.13
C THR A 209 -1.48 23.15 4.38
N VAL A 210 -2.74 22.79 4.69
CA VAL A 210 -3.51 23.32 5.81
C VAL A 210 -4.03 22.18 6.67
N SER A 211 -3.65 22.19 7.94
CA SER A 211 -4.13 21.26 8.95
C SER A 211 -5.64 21.28 9.08
N LYS A 212 -6.23 20.09 9.26
CA LYS A 212 -7.67 19.88 9.47
C LYS A 212 -7.89 18.95 10.63
N VAL A 213 -9.03 19.10 11.31
CA VAL A 213 -9.45 18.17 12.36
C VAL A 213 -9.96 16.89 11.70
N ALA A 214 -9.42 15.74 12.10
CA ALA A 214 -9.85 14.41 11.74
C ALA A 214 -10.34 13.64 12.98
N GLU A 215 -11.30 12.75 12.81
CA GLU A 215 -11.71 11.82 13.86
C GLU A 215 -10.77 10.61 13.88
N PHE A 216 -10.53 10.04 15.05
CA PHE A 216 -9.86 8.73 15.13
C PHE A 216 -10.79 7.64 14.60
N GLU A 217 -10.23 6.57 14.03
CA GLU A 217 -11.02 5.38 13.66
C GLU A 217 -11.82 4.87 14.87
N TYR A 218 -11.14 4.74 16.01
CA TYR A 218 -11.82 4.54 17.28
C TYR A 218 -12.43 5.85 17.78
N THR A 219 -13.63 6.17 17.27
CA THR A 219 -14.34 7.44 17.51
C THR A 219 -14.39 7.92 18.98
N PRO A 220 -14.43 7.07 20.03
CA PRO A 220 -14.37 7.56 21.41
C PRO A 220 -13.05 8.23 21.83
N PHE A 221 -11.96 8.08 21.06
CA PHE A 221 -10.75 8.88 21.26
C PHE A 221 -10.94 10.36 20.90
N GLY A 222 -11.99 10.71 20.15
CA GLY A 222 -12.30 12.07 19.74
C GLY A 222 -11.63 12.41 18.41
N ALA A 223 -10.79 13.45 18.41
CA ALA A 223 -10.19 13.98 17.20
C ALA A 223 -8.73 14.40 17.40
N TYR A 224 -8.01 14.50 16.29
CA TYR A 224 -6.67 15.02 16.17
C TYR A 224 -6.57 15.98 14.99
N ASP A 225 -5.51 16.77 14.94
CA ASP A 225 -5.23 17.63 13.79
C ASP A 225 -4.33 16.84 12.82
N VAL A 226 -4.81 16.61 11.59
CA VAL A 226 -4.10 15.92 10.51
C VAL A 226 -3.61 16.91 9.47
N ILE A 227 -2.45 16.62 8.87
CA ILE A 227 -1.92 17.37 7.74
C ILE A 227 -1.19 16.45 6.76
N GLY A 228 -1.55 16.53 5.48
CA GLY A 228 -0.76 15.98 4.40
C GLY A 228 0.46 16.85 4.13
N PHE A 229 1.64 16.24 3.99
CA PHE A 229 2.85 16.95 3.60
C PHE A 229 3.64 16.16 2.56
N MET A 230 3.69 16.69 1.33
CA MET A 230 4.34 16.07 0.17
C MET A 230 3.78 14.68 -0.15
N GLY A 231 2.48 14.49 0.03
CA GLY A 231 1.76 13.26 -0.27
C GLY A 231 1.82 12.18 0.80
N ASP A 232 2.29 12.48 2.02
CA ASP A 232 2.23 11.58 3.18
C ASP A 232 1.40 12.21 4.31
N GLU A 233 0.75 11.39 5.12
CA GLU A 233 -0.05 11.79 6.28
C GLU A 233 0.83 12.05 7.52
N TYR A 234 0.54 13.14 8.24
CA TYR A 234 1.18 13.48 9.50
C TYR A 234 0.19 14.02 10.54
N LEU A 235 0.50 13.78 11.81
CA LEU A 235 -0.08 14.47 12.95
C LEU A 235 0.44 15.92 12.99
N ALA A 236 -0.50 16.87 12.97
CA ALA A 236 -0.27 18.29 13.16
C ALA A 236 -0.48 18.76 14.62
N GLY A 237 -1.22 18.00 15.42
CA GLY A 237 -1.53 18.38 16.79
C GLY A 237 -2.70 17.61 17.40
N TYR A 238 -3.03 17.99 18.64
CA TYR A 238 -4.17 17.47 19.38
C TYR A 238 -5.03 18.63 19.92
N PRO A 239 -6.34 18.63 19.65
CA PRO A 239 -7.28 19.53 20.30
C PRO A 239 -7.31 19.34 21.82
N ALA A 240 -7.71 20.39 22.56
CA ALA A 240 -7.91 20.27 24.01
C ALA A 240 -8.99 19.21 24.34
N GLY A 241 -8.72 18.40 25.36
CA GLY A 241 -9.57 17.29 25.79
C GLY A 241 -9.17 15.94 25.21
N THR A 242 -8.47 15.89 24.08
CA THR A 242 -7.98 14.63 23.49
C THR A 242 -7.00 13.96 24.43
N PHE A 243 -7.25 12.69 24.78
CA PHE A 243 -6.45 11.94 25.76
C PHE A 243 -6.22 12.67 27.11
N GLY A 244 -7.19 13.49 27.53
CA GLY A 244 -7.12 14.22 28.80
C GLY A 244 -6.12 15.38 28.83
N ILE A 245 -5.63 15.86 27.66
CA ILE A 245 -4.80 17.06 27.61
C ILE A 245 -5.64 18.32 27.87
N SER A 246 -5.15 19.22 28.73
CA SER A 246 -5.87 20.43 29.11
C SER A 246 -5.68 21.59 28.13
N THR A 247 -4.50 21.65 27.50
CA THR A 247 -4.13 22.62 26.48
C THR A 247 -3.90 21.91 25.15
N PRO A 248 -4.34 22.48 24.02
CA PRO A 248 -4.05 21.91 22.71
C PRO A 248 -2.54 21.80 22.48
N ILE A 249 -2.12 20.73 21.83
CA ILE A 249 -0.73 20.54 21.38
C ILE A 249 -0.71 20.88 19.89
N SER A 250 0.18 21.78 19.47
CA SER A 250 0.36 22.13 18.05
C SER A 250 1.77 21.77 17.62
N MET A 251 1.91 20.62 16.97
CA MET A 251 3.19 20.14 16.45
C MET A 251 3.74 21.10 15.38
N ILE A 252 2.86 21.65 14.53
CA ILE A 252 3.26 22.61 13.49
C ILE A 252 3.84 23.89 14.12
N SER A 253 3.25 24.42 15.19
CA SER A 253 3.78 25.62 15.87
C SER A 253 5.19 25.40 16.41
N ASP A 254 5.52 24.15 16.76
CA ASP A 254 6.85 23.75 17.21
C ASP A 254 7.78 23.33 16.06
N GLY A 255 7.34 23.51 14.80
CA GLY A 255 8.09 23.17 13.60
C GLY A 255 8.28 21.67 13.43
N LYS A 256 7.28 20.84 13.74
CA LYS A 256 7.37 19.38 13.69
C LYS A 256 6.14 18.75 13.04
N LEU A 257 6.36 17.64 12.35
CA LEU A 257 5.32 16.71 11.90
C LEU A 257 5.72 15.28 12.29
N SER A 258 4.81 14.51 12.88
CA SER A 258 5.04 13.09 13.19
C SER A 258 4.12 12.22 12.33
N LYS A 259 4.65 11.14 11.75
CA LYS A 259 3.81 10.23 10.94
C LYS A 259 2.76 9.55 11.81
N VAL A 260 1.54 9.43 11.30
CA VAL A 260 0.54 8.51 11.85
C VAL A 260 0.93 7.09 11.42
N LEU A 261 1.13 6.20 12.39
CA LEU A 261 1.58 4.82 12.16
C LEU A 261 0.42 3.83 12.26
N ILE A 262 -0.42 4.00 13.29
CA ILE A 262 -1.62 3.22 13.51
C ILE A 262 -2.76 4.18 13.83
N ASN A 263 -3.88 4.04 13.12
CA ASN A 263 -5.17 4.63 13.47
C ASN A 263 -6.21 3.55 13.17
N GLY A 264 -6.67 2.81 14.19
CA GLY A 264 -7.52 1.64 13.96
C GLY A 264 -8.46 1.33 15.12
N ASP A 265 -9.60 0.74 14.77
CA ASP A 265 -10.70 0.36 15.67
C ASP A 265 -11.00 -1.16 15.65
N LYS A 266 -10.16 -1.93 14.95
CA LYS A 266 -10.34 -3.37 14.83
C LYS A 266 -10.27 -4.01 16.22
N LYS A 267 -11.22 -4.91 16.50
CA LYS A 267 -11.27 -5.63 17.77
C LYS A 267 -10.23 -6.76 17.80
N HIS A 268 -9.36 -6.69 18.79
CA HIS A 268 -8.37 -7.70 19.15
C HIS A 268 -8.76 -8.34 20.49
N ILE A 269 -8.50 -9.64 20.62
CA ILE A 269 -8.60 -10.36 21.88
C ILE A 269 -7.19 -10.74 22.29
N ILE A 270 -6.75 -10.25 23.44
CA ILE A 270 -5.40 -10.45 23.93
C ILE A 270 -5.45 -11.29 25.21
N TYR A 271 -4.77 -12.43 25.19
CA TYR A 271 -4.71 -13.34 26.33
C TYR A 271 -3.61 -12.92 27.30
N SER A 272 -3.70 -13.36 28.55
CA SER A 272 -2.63 -13.15 29.53
C SER A 272 -1.30 -13.69 29.01
N GLY A 273 -0.23 -12.91 29.16
CA GLY A 273 1.11 -13.26 28.68
C GLY A 273 1.31 -13.09 27.17
N ALA A 274 0.30 -12.61 26.43
CA ALA A 274 0.45 -12.22 25.04
C ALA A 274 0.91 -10.77 24.89
N GLU A 275 1.44 -10.47 23.71
CA GLU A 275 2.02 -9.19 23.34
C GLU A 275 1.14 -8.49 22.31
N LEU A 276 0.85 -7.20 22.54
CA LEU A 276 0.35 -6.32 21.49
C LEU A 276 1.53 -5.66 20.80
N ILE A 277 1.88 -6.15 19.61
CA ILE A 277 2.94 -5.59 18.79
C ILE A 277 2.43 -4.27 18.18
N LEU A 278 3.21 -3.22 18.39
CA LEU A 278 2.99 -1.89 17.85
C LEU A 278 4.12 -1.55 16.85
N GLU A 279 4.02 -0.43 16.17
CA GLU A 279 5.03 -0.02 15.19
C GLU A 279 6.31 0.48 15.89
N GLU A 280 7.41 0.56 15.14
CA GLU A 280 8.72 1.09 15.62
C GLU A 280 9.30 0.37 16.86
N GLY A 281 9.02 -0.93 17.01
CA GLY A 281 9.60 -1.77 18.07
C GLY A 281 8.92 -1.62 19.44
N TYR A 282 7.79 -0.92 19.51
CA TYR A 282 6.98 -0.86 20.72
C TYR A 282 6.17 -2.14 20.90
N VAL A 283 6.09 -2.61 22.14
CA VAL A 283 5.27 -3.78 22.51
C VAL A 283 4.55 -3.47 23.82
N LEU A 284 3.23 -3.66 23.85
CA LEU A 284 2.45 -3.56 25.08
C LEU A 284 2.16 -4.96 25.61
N ASN A 285 2.87 -5.34 26.67
CA ASN A 285 2.78 -6.63 27.32
C ASN A 285 1.61 -6.65 28.30
N ILE A 286 0.74 -7.66 28.21
CA ILE A 286 -0.34 -7.87 29.17
C ILE A 286 0.09 -8.95 30.16
N VAL A 287 0.66 -8.50 31.27
CA VAL A 287 1.46 -9.37 32.14
C VAL A 287 0.56 -10.22 33.03
N GLU A 288 -0.29 -9.59 33.83
CA GLU A 288 -1.07 -10.26 34.88
C GLU A 288 -2.41 -9.56 35.12
N PHE A 289 -3.37 -10.30 35.67
CA PHE A 289 -4.64 -9.74 36.14
C PHE A 289 -4.53 -9.54 37.66
N ASP A 290 -5.04 -8.44 38.20
CA ASP A 290 -5.05 -8.18 39.64
C ASP A 290 -5.72 -9.36 40.40
N THR A 291 -5.38 -9.56 41.66
CA THR A 291 -5.97 -10.54 42.58
C THR A 291 -7.50 -10.53 42.66
N ASN A 292 -8.13 -9.37 42.41
CA ASN A 292 -9.59 -9.22 42.30
C ASN A 292 -10.11 -9.33 40.84
N LEU A 293 -9.19 -9.46 39.88
CA LEU A 293 -9.39 -9.63 38.45
C LEU A 293 -10.19 -8.50 37.76
N GLU A 294 -10.29 -7.33 38.40
CA GLU A 294 -10.93 -6.12 37.88
C GLU A 294 -10.01 -5.27 37.00
N LYS A 295 -8.70 -5.49 37.11
CA LYS A 295 -7.66 -4.76 36.40
C LYS A 295 -6.68 -5.70 35.75
N ILE A 296 -6.13 -5.28 34.63
CA ILE A 296 -4.94 -5.87 34.02
C ILE A 296 -3.74 -4.99 34.29
N PHE A 297 -2.60 -5.62 34.41
CA PHE A 297 -1.32 -4.96 34.51
C PHE A 297 -0.64 -4.98 33.15
N VAL A 298 -0.33 -3.80 32.63
CA VAL A 298 0.33 -3.64 31.33
C VAL A 298 1.73 -3.06 31.49
N THR A 299 2.65 -3.48 30.63
CA THR A 299 4.01 -2.94 30.57
C THR A 299 4.35 -2.62 29.13
N LEU A 300 4.65 -1.35 28.86
CA LEU A 300 5.13 -0.91 27.56
C LEU A 300 6.64 -1.10 27.51
N THR A 301 7.10 -1.83 26.50
CA THR A 301 8.51 -2.02 26.20
C THR A 301 8.85 -1.48 24.82
N LYS A 302 10.10 -1.09 24.63
CA LYS A 302 10.68 -0.84 23.31
C LYS A 302 12.05 -1.50 23.26
N ASP A 303 12.31 -2.33 22.25
CA ASP A 303 13.58 -3.06 22.11
C ASP A 303 13.97 -3.76 23.43
N ASP A 304 13.03 -4.53 24.00
CA ASP A 304 13.12 -5.24 25.29
C ASP A 304 13.33 -4.37 26.54
N SER A 305 13.31 -3.04 26.41
CA SER A 305 13.47 -2.10 27.52
C SER A 305 12.12 -1.58 28.02
N GLU A 306 11.84 -1.75 29.31
CA GLU A 306 10.62 -1.21 29.95
C GLU A 306 10.63 0.32 29.95
N LEU A 307 9.57 0.92 29.41
CA LEU A 307 9.36 2.36 29.32
C LEU A 307 8.31 2.86 30.31
N ASP A 308 7.24 2.08 30.49
CA ASP A 308 6.10 2.47 31.31
C ASP A 308 5.30 1.25 31.79
N ARG A 309 4.54 1.45 32.87
CA ARG A 309 3.85 0.40 33.61
C ARG A 309 2.56 0.95 34.22
N SER A 310 1.43 0.30 33.96
CA SER A 310 0.13 0.82 34.39
C SER A 310 -0.88 -0.28 34.74
N ASP A 311 -1.79 0.05 35.66
CA ASP A 311 -2.96 -0.77 35.99
C ASP A 311 -4.17 -0.26 35.20
N ILE A 312 -4.74 -1.12 34.35
CA ILE A 312 -5.82 -0.76 33.43
C ILE A 312 -7.11 -1.44 33.86
N SER A 313 -8.19 -0.67 33.94
CA SER A 313 -9.54 -1.18 34.18
C SER A 313 -10.29 -1.37 32.86
N SER A 314 -11.37 -2.16 32.85
CA SER A 314 -12.23 -2.28 31.68
C SER A 314 -12.75 -0.91 31.22
N TYR A 315 -12.86 -0.73 29.90
CA TYR A 315 -13.34 0.49 29.24
C TYR A 315 -12.49 1.74 29.54
N THR A 316 -11.17 1.58 29.68
CA THR A 316 -10.25 2.71 29.90
C THR A 316 -9.15 2.76 28.84
N ASN A 317 -8.53 3.94 28.71
CA ASN A 317 -7.45 4.18 27.77
C ASN A 317 -6.11 4.08 28.50
N TYR A 318 -5.18 3.32 27.94
CA TYR A 318 -3.76 3.50 28.20
C TYR A 318 -3.23 4.57 27.24
N VAL A 319 -2.50 5.55 27.76
CA VAL A 319 -1.89 6.62 26.95
C VAL A 319 -0.46 6.82 27.39
N TYR A 320 0.48 6.54 26.49
CA TYR A 320 1.89 6.82 26.69
C TYR A 320 2.26 8.13 26.02
N LYS A 321 2.97 8.99 26.76
CA LYS A 321 3.35 10.34 26.34
C LYS A 321 4.86 10.48 26.32
N LYS A 322 5.35 11.30 25.40
CA LYS A 322 6.77 11.61 25.28
C LYS A 322 6.98 13.05 24.86
N ASP A 323 8.06 13.65 25.33
CA ASP A 323 8.52 14.94 24.83
C ASP A 323 9.16 14.74 23.45
N LEU A 324 8.60 15.39 22.44
CA LEU A 324 9.10 15.39 21.06
C LEU A 324 9.78 16.73 20.78
N GLY A 325 11.07 16.81 21.08
CA GLY A 325 11.83 18.06 21.00
C GLY A 325 11.30 19.11 21.99
N SER A 326 10.81 20.24 21.49
CA SER A 326 10.14 21.29 22.30
C SER A 326 8.64 21.08 22.55
N SER A 327 8.07 19.95 22.10
CA SER A 327 6.64 19.65 22.29
C SER A 327 6.55 18.69 23.46
N ASP A 328 6.04 19.17 24.58
CA ASP A 328 6.01 18.42 25.84
C ASP A 328 4.76 17.53 25.92
N ASP A 329 4.88 16.40 26.63
CA ASP A 329 3.76 15.50 26.98
C ASP A 329 2.89 15.06 25.78
N VAL A 330 3.49 14.86 24.60
CA VAL A 330 2.77 14.45 23.39
C VAL A 330 2.30 13.00 23.53
N PRO A 331 0.98 12.70 23.47
CA PRO A 331 0.50 11.33 23.35
C PRO A 331 1.08 10.68 22.08
N ILE A 332 1.89 9.63 22.24
CA ILE A 332 2.45 8.91 21.09
C ILE A 332 1.84 7.53 20.85
N ILE A 333 1.28 6.93 21.90
CA ILE A 333 0.55 5.66 21.85
C ILE A 333 -0.70 5.80 22.71
N ALA A 334 -1.85 5.40 22.17
CA ALA A 334 -3.10 5.25 22.89
C ALA A 334 -3.74 3.89 22.56
N VAL A 335 -4.15 3.15 23.59
CA VAL A 335 -4.81 1.85 23.47
C VAL A 335 -6.07 1.86 24.32
N HIS A 336 -7.23 1.59 23.71
CA HIS A 336 -8.47 1.40 24.42
C HIS A 336 -8.64 -0.07 24.81
N PHE A 337 -8.87 -0.29 26.09
CA PHE A 337 -9.19 -1.60 26.61
C PHE A 337 -10.69 -1.67 26.84
N GLY A 338 -11.37 -2.57 26.14
CA GLY A 338 -12.78 -2.87 26.29
C GLY A 338 -13.03 -3.77 27.50
N ASN A 339 -13.81 -4.84 27.28
CA ASN A 339 -14.15 -5.76 28.36
C ASN A 339 -12.94 -6.60 28.80
N ILE A 340 -12.84 -6.86 30.10
CA ILE A 340 -11.89 -7.82 30.67
C ILE A 340 -12.67 -9.13 30.90
N PHE A 341 -12.30 -10.18 30.18
CA PHE A 341 -12.92 -11.49 30.27
C PHE A 341 -12.18 -12.40 31.25
N GLN A 342 -12.96 -13.03 32.13
CA GLN A 342 -12.49 -14.01 33.09
C GLN A 342 -13.05 -15.39 32.73
N GLY A 343 -12.17 -16.29 32.31
CA GLY A 343 -12.48 -17.70 32.10
C GLY A 343 -11.93 -18.54 33.25
N THR A 344 -12.45 -19.77 33.40
CA THR A 344 -11.91 -20.75 34.37
C THR A 344 -10.52 -21.25 34.01
N GLU A 345 -10.10 -21.07 32.75
CA GLU A 345 -8.84 -21.56 32.19
C GLU A 345 -7.97 -20.44 31.62
N THR A 346 -8.56 -19.41 31.02
CA THR A 346 -7.84 -18.28 30.41
C THR A 346 -8.53 -16.96 30.68
N ASN A 347 -7.73 -15.97 31.06
CA ASN A 347 -8.17 -14.57 31.09
C ASN A 347 -7.78 -13.88 29.79
N ALA A 348 -8.62 -12.95 29.35
CA ALA A 348 -8.39 -12.19 28.13
C ALA A 348 -8.92 -10.76 28.28
N VAL A 349 -8.42 -9.85 27.46
CA VAL A 349 -8.94 -8.49 27.36
C VAL A 349 -9.20 -8.15 25.90
N PHE A 350 -10.26 -7.39 25.66
CA PHE A 350 -10.55 -6.83 24.35
C PHE A 350 -9.82 -5.50 24.18
N VAL A 351 -9.16 -5.32 23.03
CA VAL A 351 -8.62 -4.03 22.58
C VAL A 351 -9.34 -3.67 21.29
N ASP A 352 -9.97 -2.51 21.25
CA ASP A 352 -10.83 -2.08 20.14
C ASP A 352 -10.55 -0.64 19.68
N GLY A 353 -9.42 -0.07 20.13
CA GLY A 353 -8.90 1.19 19.61
C GLY A 353 -7.38 1.26 19.81
N ILE A 354 -6.64 1.48 18.74
CA ILE A 354 -5.19 1.70 18.77
C ILE A 354 -4.87 2.93 17.94
N PHE A 355 -4.16 3.87 18.56
CA PHE A 355 -3.58 5.00 17.86
C PHE A 355 -2.09 5.11 18.20
N GLN A 356 -1.26 5.30 17.19
CA GLN A 356 0.17 5.48 17.34
C GLN A 356 0.71 6.47 16.31
N ILE A 357 1.58 7.36 16.76
CA ILE A 357 2.43 8.17 15.88
C ILE A 357 3.88 7.76 16.04
N SER A 358 4.68 8.09 15.04
CA SER A 358 6.14 7.96 15.12
C SER A 358 6.70 8.89 16.18
N GLU A 359 7.64 8.39 16.98
CA GLU A 359 8.45 9.26 17.85
C GLU A 359 9.52 10.02 17.05
N TRP A 360 9.81 9.56 15.82
CA TRP A 360 10.63 10.29 14.87
C TRP A 360 9.77 11.34 14.16
N TYR A 361 10.06 12.59 14.47
CA TYR A 361 9.40 13.72 13.83
C TYR A 361 10.28 14.34 12.75
N MET A 362 9.63 14.87 11.72
CA MET A 362 10.24 15.70 10.71
C MET A 362 10.26 17.15 11.19
N PRO A 363 11.44 17.77 11.39
CA PRO A 363 11.54 19.18 11.65
C PRO A 363 11.20 19.99 10.38
N ILE A 364 10.49 21.11 10.54
CA ILE A 364 10.11 22.02 9.46
C ILE A 364 10.30 23.46 9.93
N ASN A 365 11.16 24.19 9.22
CA ASN A 365 11.52 25.56 9.51
C ASN A 365 11.42 26.42 8.24
N ASN A 366 11.20 27.72 8.43
CA ASN A 366 11.32 28.67 7.34
C ASN A 366 12.75 28.62 6.76
N GLY A 367 12.83 28.50 5.43
CA GLY A 367 14.08 28.34 4.69
C GLY A 367 14.48 26.89 4.42
N ASP A 368 13.77 25.88 4.94
CA ASP A 368 14.05 24.49 4.59
C ASP A 368 13.78 24.24 3.10
N HIS A 369 14.71 23.57 2.41
CA HIS A 369 14.64 23.29 0.98
C HIS A 369 14.26 21.84 0.69
N TYR A 370 13.39 21.67 -0.30
CA TYR A 370 12.94 20.38 -0.83
C TYR A 370 12.95 20.46 -2.35
N SER A 371 14.08 20.09 -2.95
CA SER A 371 14.35 20.18 -4.38
C SER A 371 14.19 21.61 -4.91
N GLU A 372 13.21 21.88 -5.78
CA GLU A 372 12.99 23.20 -6.38
C GLU A 372 12.27 24.16 -5.41
N MET A 373 11.70 23.64 -4.33
CA MET A 373 10.83 24.36 -3.41
C MET A 373 11.54 24.67 -2.08
N HIS A 374 11.17 25.75 -1.42
CA HIS A 374 11.61 26.07 -0.06
C HIS A 374 10.44 26.58 0.80
N VAL A 375 10.51 26.32 2.10
CA VAL A 375 9.50 26.77 3.08
C VAL A 375 9.59 28.27 3.29
N VAL A 376 8.51 28.98 3.00
CA VAL A 376 8.41 30.44 3.17
C VAL A 376 7.58 30.83 4.39
N ASN A 377 6.71 29.94 4.87
CA ASN A 377 5.90 30.18 6.05
C ASN A 377 5.54 28.86 6.74
N VAL A 378 5.72 28.84 8.06
CA VAL A 378 5.16 27.85 8.99
C VAL A 378 4.38 28.63 10.05
N ASP A 379 3.08 28.39 10.14
CA ASP A 379 2.24 28.91 11.22
C ASP A 379 1.47 27.76 11.89
N SER A 380 0.62 28.05 12.88
CA SER A 380 -0.02 27.01 13.70
C SER A 380 -0.90 26.02 12.93
N THR A 381 -1.31 26.35 11.70
CA THR A 381 -2.20 25.49 10.90
C THR A 381 -1.77 25.34 9.44
N LYS A 382 -0.78 26.09 8.96
CA LYS A 382 -0.40 26.11 7.55
C LYS A 382 1.10 26.06 7.35
N ILE A 383 1.51 25.28 6.34
CA ILE A 383 2.85 25.33 5.75
C ILE A 383 2.73 25.80 4.31
N GLU A 384 3.57 26.74 3.91
CA GLU A 384 3.64 27.27 2.53
C GLU A 384 5.07 27.17 2.01
N MET A 385 5.20 26.67 0.78
CA MET A 385 6.47 26.56 0.08
C MET A 385 6.40 27.21 -1.30
N LYS A 386 7.52 27.74 -1.75
CA LYS A 386 7.65 28.37 -3.07
C LYS A 386 8.91 27.93 -3.78
N ASN A 387 8.90 27.98 -5.11
CA ASN A 387 10.13 27.82 -5.86
C ASN A 387 11.03 29.06 -5.72
N ASP A 388 12.30 28.88 -5.39
CA ASP A 388 13.26 29.99 -5.24
C ASP A 388 13.65 30.57 -6.62
N ASP A 389 14.07 29.66 -7.52
CA ASP A 389 14.45 29.98 -8.89
C ASP A 389 13.36 29.64 -9.90
N SER A 390 13.50 30.16 -11.12
CA SER A 390 12.59 29.82 -12.22
C SER A 390 12.76 28.36 -12.67
N ILE A 391 11.64 27.65 -12.91
CA ILE A 391 11.65 26.26 -13.34
C ILE A 391 11.34 26.18 -14.85
N LEU A 392 12.26 25.59 -15.63
CA LEU A 392 12.10 25.39 -17.07
C LEU A 392 11.53 24.01 -17.41
N LEU A 393 10.30 23.99 -17.92
CA LEU A 393 9.57 22.83 -18.42
C LEU A 393 10.05 22.45 -19.84
N ARG A 394 11.23 21.83 -19.95
CA ARG A 394 11.82 21.39 -21.22
C ARG A 394 10.95 20.31 -21.89
N ASN A 395 10.95 20.23 -23.21
CA ASN A 395 10.31 19.11 -23.92
C ASN A 395 10.91 17.78 -23.46
N ASP A 396 10.06 16.76 -23.36
CA ASP A 396 10.47 15.39 -23.00
C ASP A 396 11.29 15.34 -21.70
N SER A 397 10.83 16.05 -20.68
CA SER A 397 11.55 16.16 -19.41
C SER A 397 10.71 15.74 -18.21
N THR A 398 11.40 15.15 -17.25
CA THR A 398 10.90 14.90 -15.89
C THR A 398 11.61 15.85 -14.95
N ILE A 399 10.86 16.57 -14.13
CA ILE A 399 11.38 17.58 -13.21
C ILE A 399 10.92 17.22 -11.81
N LEU A 400 11.85 16.99 -10.90
CA LEU A 400 11.54 16.79 -9.48
C LEU A 400 11.18 18.14 -8.85
N ILE A 401 9.95 18.29 -8.36
CA ILE A 401 9.46 19.53 -7.76
C ILE A 401 9.77 19.56 -6.28
N MET A 402 9.34 18.54 -5.54
CA MET A 402 9.56 18.41 -4.10
C MET A 402 9.47 16.95 -3.67
N ASN A 403 10.46 16.46 -2.93
CA ASN A 403 10.54 15.09 -2.41
C ASN A 403 10.28 13.99 -3.47
N LYS A 404 9.05 13.49 -3.57
CA LYS A 404 8.60 12.44 -4.52
C LYS A 404 7.62 12.95 -5.59
N ILE A 405 7.37 14.25 -5.65
CA ILE A 405 6.42 14.87 -6.58
C ILE A 405 7.18 15.48 -7.75
N TYR A 406 6.79 15.08 -8.96
CA TYR A 406 7.43 15.44 -10.21
C TYR A 406 6.45 16.11 -11.18
N PHE A 407 6.97 16.85 -12.15
CA PHE A 407 6.26 17.16 -13.39
C PHE A 407 6.83 16.34 -14.55
N LYS A 408 5.95 15.73 -15.34
CA LYS A 408 6.27 15.11 -16.63
C LYS A 408 5.84 16.02 -17.76
N VAL A 409 6.77 16.41 -18.63
CA VAL A 409 6.52 17.34 -19.73
C VAL A 409 6.50 16.60 -21.06
N ALA A 410 5.45 16.81 -21.85
CA ALA A 410 5.33 16.18 -23.16
C ALA A 410 6.41 16.66 -24.14
N ASP A 411 6.81 15.77 -25.05
CA ASP A 411 7.61 16.13 -26.23
C ASP A 411 6.76 16.85 -27.28
N ASP A 412 6.52 18.15 -27.07
CA ASP A 412 5.79 18.99 -28.03
C ASP A 412 6.31 20.42 -27.98
N SER A 413 7.13 20.82 -28.94
CA SER A 413 7.72 22.16 -28.97
C SER A 413 6.71 23.30 -29.08
N ASN A 414 5.49 23.03 -29.56
CA ASN A 414 4.50 24.05 -29.87
C ASN A 414 3.47 24.25 -28.75
N ASN A 415 3.19 23.19 -27.98
CA ASN A 415 2.22 23.24 -26.89
C ASN A 415 2.84 22.68 -25.62
N LEU A 416 2.86 23.50 -24.56
CA LEU A 416 3.23 23.00 -23.25
C LEU A 416 2.09 22.14 -22.69
N ARG A 417 2.36 20.84 -22.58
CA ARG A 417 1.56 19.90 -21.80
C ARG A 417 2.41 19.25 -20.73
N PHE A 418 1.89 19.19 -19.52
CA PHE A 418 2.55 18.50 -18.41
C PHE A 418 1.52 17.96 -17.41
N TYR A 419 1.93 17.07 -16.54
CA TYR A 419 1.12 16.61 -15.41
C TYR A 419 1.98 16.36 -14.16
N PRO A 420 1.44 16.54 -12.95
CA PRO A 420 2.07 16.09 -11.72
C PRO A 420 2.04 14.57 -11.63
N PHE A 421 3.07 13.96 -11.08
CA PHE A 421 3.06 12.55 -10.73
C PHE A 421 3.93 12.25 -9.51
N THR A 422 3.68 11.13 -8.87
CA THR A 422 4.56 10.50 -7.89
C THR A 422 4.88 9.07 -8.34
N GLU A 423 6.00 8.53 -7.87
CA GLU A 423 6.40 7.14 -8.11
C GLU A 423 6.10 6.29 -6.87
N VAL A 424 5.59 5.08 -7.11
CA VAL A 424 5.42 4.05 -6.08
C VAL A 424 6.19 2.82 -6.50
N MET A 425 7.07 2.35 -5.61
CA MET A 425 7.78 1.10 -5.81
C MET A 425 6.98 -0.04 -5.19
N ILE A 426 6.70 -1.06 -5.98
CA ILE A 426 6.29 -2.37 -5.49
C ILE A 426 7.53 -3.23 -5.53
N GLU A 427 8.07 -3.55 -4.36
CA GLU A 427 9.22 -4.43 -4.27
C GLU A 427 8.83 -5.84 -4.69
N SER A 428 9.76 -6.54 -5.32
CA SER A 428 9.63 -7.99 -5.40
C SER A 428 9.79 -8.48 -3.98
N ILE A 429 8.75 -9.13 -3.48
CA ILE A 429 8.93 -10.08 -2.39
C ILE A 429 9.85 -11.16 -2.99
N GLU A 430 11.16 -10.98 -2.86
CA GLU A 430 12.04 -12.15 -2.81
C GLU A 430 11.45 -13.01 -1.69
N ASP A 431 11.33 -14.32 -1.91
CA ASP A 431 10.94 -15.28 -0.89
C ASP A 431 11.97 -15.27 0.26
N GLU A 432 12.07 -14.17 1.00
CA GLU A 432 12.41 -14.20 2.41
C GLU A 432 11.30 -15.06 3.02
N PRO A 433 11.62 -16.13 3.75
CA PRO A 433 10.59 -16.89 4.44
C PRO A 433 9.90 -15.88 5.34
N ILE A 434 8.68 -15.49 4.98
CA ILE A 434 7.75 -14.90 5.92
C ILE A 434 7.77 -15.91 7.06
N GLU A 435 8.30 -15.52 8.23
CA GLU A 435 8.01 -16.26 9.44
C GLU A 435 6.49 -16.21 9.53
N GLU A 436 5.83 -17.28 9.07
CA GLU A 436 4.41 -17.48 9.34
C GLU A 436 4.29 -17.30 10.84
N ILE A 437 3.64 -16.22 11.26
CA ILE A 437 3.35 -15.98 12.67
C ILE A 437 2.46 -17.15 13.10
N SER A 438 3.09 -18.20 13.60
CA SER A 438 2.44 -19.41 14.04
C SER A 438 2.01 -19.17 15.47
N PHE A 439 0.72 -18.95 15.69
CA PHE A 439 0.19 -18.93 17.04
C PHE A 439 0.28 -20.36 17.58
N GLU A 440 1.05 -20.55 18.65
CA GLU A 440 1.12 -21.82 19.38
C GLU A 440 0.18 -21.77 20.59
N TYR A 441 -0.50 -22.89 20.84
CA TYR A 441 -1.32 -23.10 22.03
C TYR A 441 -0.87 -24.36 22.77
N ILE A 442 -0.74 -24.25 24.10
CA ILE A 442 -0.40 -25.37 24.98
C ILE A 442 -1.66 -25.83 25.70
N MET A 443 -2.19 -26.99 25.28
CA MET A 443 -3.32 -27.64 25.93
C MET A 443 -2.84 -28.45 27.13
N GLN A 444 -3.26 -28.06 28.34
CA GLN A 444 -2.97 -28.79 29.57
C GLN A 444 -4.04 -29.86 29.82
N LEU A 445 -3.62 -31.12 29.99
CA LEU A 445 -4.51 -32.26 30.21
C LEU A 445 -4.19 -32.93 31.54
N GLN A 446 -5.21 -33.14 32.36
CA GLN A 446 -5.08 -33.92 33.60
C GLN A 446 -5.32 -35.40 33.33
N LYS A 447 -4.75 -36.27 34.16
CA LYS A 447 -5.03 -37.70 34.13
C LYS A 447 -6.54 -37.96 34.21
N GLY A 448 -7.07 -38.63 33.19
CA GLY A 448 -8.48 -38.94 33.06
C GLY A 448 -9.12 -38.24 31.86
N TRP A 449 -10.44 -38.07 31.91
CA TRP A 449 -11.21 -37.42 30.86
C TRP A 449 -11.20 -35.91 31.03
N ASN A 450 -10.78 -35.19 29.98
CA ASN A 450 -10.75 -33.74 29.91
C ASN A 450 -11.79 -33.28 28.90
N LEU A 451 -12.62 -32.30 29.26
CA LEU A 451 -13.45 -31.56 28.31
C LEU A 451 -12.72 -30.26 27.97
N VAL A 452 -12.28 -30.13 26.73
CA VAL A 452 -11.45 -29.01 26.27
C VAL A 452 -12.08 -28.29 25.09
N SER A 453 -11.75 -27.02 24.93
CA SER A 453 -11.91 -26.25 23.69
C SER A 453 -10.56 -25.65 23.31
N THR A 454 -10.44 -25.15 22.07
CA THR A 454 -9.19 -24.53 21.61
C THR A 454 -9.41 -23.11 21.12
N PRO A 455 -8.46 -22.19 21.36
CA PRO A 455 -8.51 -20.83 20.84
C PRO A 455 -8.02 -20.72 19.39
N LEU A 456 -7.43 -21.80 18.86
CA LEU A 456 -6.91 -21.90 17.49
C LEU A 456 -7.57 -23.07 16.75
N ASN A 457 -7.74 -22.94 15.44
CA ASN A 457 -7.98 -24.06 14.54
C ASN A 457 -6.62 -24.69 14.20
N PRO A 458 -6.29 -25.89 14.72
CA PRO A 458 -4.98 -26.49 14.47
C PRO A 458 -4.77 -26.74 12.97
N TYR A 459 -3.55 -26.51 12.48
CA TYR A 459 -3.19 -26.84 11.09
C TYR A 459 -3.23 -28.36 10.81
N SER A 460 -3.17 -29.16 11.88
CA SER A 460 -3.10 -30.61 11.85
C SER A 460 -4.42 -31.26 12.30
N ASN A 461 -4.71 -32.44 11.76
CA ASN A 461 -5.83 -33.25 12.21
C ASN A 461 -5.57 -33.88 13.59
N VAL A 462 -6.61 -34.39 14.25
CA VAL A 462 -6.57 -34.99 15.59
C VAL A 462 -5.50 -36.07 15.71
N THR A 463 -5.34 -36.96 14.72
CA THR A 463 -4.34 -38.02 14.78
C THR A 463 -2.93 -37.43 14.85
N THR A 464 -2.59 -36.55 13.91
CA THR A 464 -1.26 -35.91 13.87
C THR A 464 -1.02 -35.03 15.10
N LEU A 465 -2.07 -34.39 15.61
CA LEU A 465 -2.03 -33.48 16.76
C LEU A 465 -1.63 -34.19 18.06
N PHE A 466 -2.08 -35.43 18.24
CA PHE A 466 -1.85 -36.21 19.47
C PHE A 466 -0.87 -37.39 19.30
N ASP A 467 -0.47 -37.73 18.07
CA ASP A 467 0.40 -38.88 17.77
C ASP A 467 1.76 -38.83 18.50
N SER A 468 2.27 -37.63 18.77
CA SER A 468 3.53 -37.44 19.50
C SER A 468 3.39 -37.57 21.02
N ASN A 469 2.16 -37.62 21.55
CA ASN A 469 1.88 -37.69 22.98
C ASN A 469 1.34 -39.08 23.38
N ASN A 470 2.23 -39.95 23.84
CA ASN A 470 1.90 -41.31 24.28
C ASN A 470 0.92 -41.38 25.48
N ASP A 471 0.70 -40.26 26.18
CA ASP A 471 -0.25 -40.19 27.28
C ASP A 471 -1.68 -39.89 26.80
N VAL A 472 -1.91 -39.49 25.54
CA VAL A 472 -3.25 -39.23 25.02
C VAL A 472 -3.79 -40.44 24.26
N LEU A 473 -5.00 -40.89 24.61
CA LEU A 473 -5.69 -41.97 23.92
C LEU A 473 -6.71 -41.42 22.91
N LEU A 474 -6.53 -41.82 21.65
CA LEU A 474 -7.50 -41.64 20.58
C LEU A 474 -8.62 -42.70 20.65
N PRO A 475 -9.83 -42.41 20.11
CA PRO A 475 -10.21 -41.19 19.41
C PRO A 475 -10.62 -40.06 20.37
N VAL A 476 -10.60 -38.83 19.84
CA VAL A 476 -11.18 -37.66 20.49
C VAL A 476 -12.67 -37.60 20.14
N TYR A 477 -13.51 -37.30 21.13
CA TYR A 477 -14.96 -37.29 20.95
C TYR A 477 -15.54 -35.89 21.02
N SER A 478 -16.61 -35.62 20.26
CA SER A 478 -17.48 -34.46 20.47
C SER A 478 -18.93 -34.90 20.71
N TRP A 479 -19.73 -34.03 21.31
CA TRP A 479 -21.13 -34.31 21.64
C TRP A 479 -22.07 -33.80 20.55
N ASN A 480 -22.88 -34.68 19.97
CA ASN A 480 -23.95 -34.30 19.06
C ASN A 480 -25.23 -33.99 19.86
N THR A 481 -25.63 -32.72 19.92
CA THR A 481 -26.80 -32.27 20.69
C THR A 481 -28.14 -32.74 20.09
N THR A 482 -28.21 -32.94 18.78
CA THR A 482 -29.42 -33.41 18.08
C THR A 482 -29.71 -34.86 18.41
N ASN A 483 -28.69 -35.72 18.30
CA ASN A 483 -28.83 -37.17 18.45
C ASN A 483 -28.45 -37.67 19.85
N LYS A 484 -28.00 -36.78 20.73
CA LYS A 484 -27.59 -37.05 22.12
C LYS A 484 -26.58 -38.19 22.24
N GLN A 485 -25.54 -38.16 21.42
CA GLN A 485 -24.50 -39.18 21.37
C GLN A 485 -23.12 -38.56 21.13
N TYR A 486 -22.09 -39.24 21.63
CA TYR A 486 -20.70 -38.91 21.31
C TYR A 486 -20.31 -39.50 19.95
N TYR A 487 -19.44 -38.80 19.23
CA TYR A 487 -18.87 -39.24 17.97
C TYR A 487 -17.41 -38.84 17.85
N ASP A 488 -16.62 -39.66 17.17
CA ASP A 488 -15.20 -39.43 16.93
C ASP A 488 -15.01 -38.24 15.99
N VAL A 489 -14.02 -37.40 16.28
CA VAL A 489 -13.68 -36.24 15.46
C VAL A 489 -12.29 -36.36 14.86
N ASN A 490 -12.14 -35.88 13.62
CA ASN A 490 -10.86 -35.85 12.92
C ASN A 490 -10.21 -34.46 12.95
N THR A 491 -10.96 -33.42 13.29
CA THR A 491 -10.47 -32.04 13.39
C THR A 491 -10.98 -31.40 14.67
N ILE A 492 -10.17 -30.51 15.23
CA ILE A 492 -10.55 -29.62 16.31
C ILE A 492 -10.82 -28.25 15.72
N GLU A 493 -11.91 -27.62 16.15
CA GLU A 493 -12.33 -26.31 15.68
C GLU A 493 -12.63 -25.40 16.88
N ILE A 494 -12.40 -24.11 16.68
CA ILE A 494 -12.76 -23.07 17.64
C ILE A 494 -14.26 -23.14 17.94
N SER A 495 -14.64 -22.83 19.18
CA SER A 495 -16.04 -22.82 19.66
C SER A 495 -16.72 -24.19 19.76
N LYS A 496 -15.98 -25.31 19.64
CA LYS A 496 -16.48 -26.66 19.92
C LYS A 496 -15.81 -27.28 21.15
N GLY A 497 -16.54 -28.17 21.82
CA GLY A 497 -16.05 -28.94 22.98
C GLY A 497 -15.66 -30.36 22.60
N TYR A 498 -14.54 -30.82 23.14
CA TYR A 498 -13.93 -32.12 22.84
C TYR A 498 -13.58 -32.87 24.12
N TRP A 499 -13.86 -34.17 24.14
CA TRP A 499 -13.48 -35.07 25.22
C TRP A 499 -12.22 -35.85 24.84
N ILE A 500 -11.18 -35.70 25.66
CA ILE A 500 -9.86 -36.32 25.47
C ILE A 500 -9.50 -37.12 26.72
N LEU A 501 -9.06 -38.36 26.54
CA LEU A 501 -8.57 -39.20 27.63
C LEU A 501 -7.05 -39.13 27.71
N ALA A 502 -6.53 -38.62 28.82
CA ALA A 502 -5.10 -38.64 29.14
C ALA A 502 -4.79 -39.68 30.23
N LEU A 503 -3.71 -40.45 30.06
CA LEU A 503 -3.28 -41.51 30.97
C LEU A 503 -2.51 -40.96 32.19
N ASN A 504 -1.90 -39.79 32.04
CA ASN A 504 -1.17 -39.02 33.06
C ASN A 504 -1.43 -37.53 32.84
N ASP A 505 -1.04 -36.69 33.81
CA ASP A 505 -1.00 -35.24 33.60
C ASP A 505 0.04 -34.95 32.51
N THR A 506 -0.38 -34.26 31.44
CA THR A 506 0.43 -34.05 30.24
C THR A 506 0.04 -32.74 29.55
N GLN A 507 0.81 -32.32 28.56
CA GLN A 507 0.51 -31.16 27.75
C GLN A 507 0.67 -31.47 26.25
N VAL A 508 -0.16 -30.84 25.43
CA VAL A 508 -0.13 -30.97 23.98
C VAL A 508 -0.01 -29.57 23.39
N THR A 509 1.11 -29.31 22.72
CA THR A 509 1.35 -28.03 22.04
C THR A 509 1.00 -28.15 20.57
N PHE A 510 0.32 -27.16 20.01
CA PHE A 510 0.06 -27.10 18.58
C PHE A 510 -0.09 -25.69 18.04
N ALA A 511 0.24 -25.54 16.76
CA ALA A 511 0.04 -24.31 16.01
C ALA A 511 -1.30 -24.32 15.25
N GLY A 512 -1.89 -23.14 15.07
CA GLY A 512 -3.14 -23.00 14.33
C GLY A 512 -3.50 -21.57 14.00
N THR A 513 -4.60 -21.40 13.26
CA THR A 513 -5.14 -20.07 12.96
C THR A 513 -6.09 -19.60 14.07
N PRO A 514 -5.95 -18.36 14.56
CA PRO A 514 -6.93 -17.77 15.47
C PRO A 514 -8.24 -17.48 14.73
N TYR A 515 -9.31 -17.26 15.49
CA TYR A 515 -10.59 -16.87 14.92
C TYR A 515 -10.48 -15.51 14.20
N SER A 516 -10.61 -15.50 12.88
CA SER A 516 -10.78 -14.28 12.09
C SER A 516 -12.27 -13.96 11.97
N GLY A 517 -12.77 -13.11 12.88
CA GLY A 517 -14.12 -12.56 12.84
C GLY A 517 -14.25 -11.40 11.87
#